data_AF-A0A431LU42-F1
#
_entry.id   AF-A0A431LU42-F1
#
_cell.length_a   1.000
_cell.length_b   1.000
_cell.length_c   1.000
_cell.angle_alpha   90.00
_cell.angle_beta   90.00
_cell.angle_gamma   90.00
#
_symmetry.space_group_name_H-M   'P 1'
#
loop_
_entity.id
_entity.type
_entity.pdbx_description
1 polymer ?
#
loop_
_entity_poly.entity_id
_entity_poly.type
_entity_poly.pdbx_seq_one_letter_code
_entity_poly.pdbx_strand_id
1 'polypeptide(L)'
;MYYQEYIGSAAWRTNPVRLREFEAARFECRLCPAAASDGTPLEAHHRTYERFGCEADGDLTALCRNCHHQVTSFQRAGRYALIAPLRADVRRLTVSVPLFDPTRMEPVR
;
A
#
# COMPACT_ATOMS: atom_id res chain seq x y z
N MET A 1 -11.06 -2.00 16.00
CA MET A 1 -9.81 -1.28 15.68
C MET A 1 -9.83 -0.96 14.20
N TYR A 2 -9.61 0.30 13.82
CA TYR A 2 -9.57 0.67 12.41
C TYR A 2 -8.25 0.24 11.77
N TYR A 3 -8.28 -0.09 10.48
CA TYR A 3 -7.11 -0.60 9.76
C TYR A 3 -5.87 0.30 9.91
N GLN A 4 -6.05 1.61 9.76
CA GLN A 4 -4.98 2.60 9.84
C GLN A 4 -4.36 2.68 11.24
N GLU A 5 -5.18 2.58 12.29
CA GLU A 5 -4.70 2.57 13.68
C GLU A 5 -3.84 1.34 13.94
N TYR A 6 -4.31 0.17 13.50
CA TYR A 6 -3.57 -1.08 13.68
C TYR A 6 -2.23 -1.09 12.97
N ILE A 7 -2.24 -0.82 11.67
CA ILE A 7 -1.02 -0.86 10.85
C ILE A 7 -0.04 0.25 11.27
N GLY A 8 -0.52 1.36 11.84
CA GLY A 8 0.30 2.40 12.45
C GLY A 8 0.77 2.12 13.88
N SER A 9 0.29 1.04 14.53
CA SER A 9 0.52 0.76 15.95
C SER A 9 1.87 0.11 16.24
N ALA A 10 2.29 0.16 17.51
CA ALA A 10 3.42 -0.64 17.99
C ALA A 10 3.14 -2.15 17.86
N ALA A 11 1.91 -2.59 18.13
CA ALA A 11 1.51 -3.99 18.03
C ALA A 11 1.77 -4.58 16.64
N TRP A 12 1.51 -3.82 15.57
CA TRP A 12 1.84 -4.24 14.21
C TRP A 12 3.35 -4.27 13.94
N ARG A 13 4.09 -3.24 14.38
CA ARG A 13 5.56 -3.19 14.19
C ARG A 13 6.27 -4.38 14.83
N THR A 14 5.79 -4.81 16.00
CA THR A 14 6.35 -5.93 16.77
C THR A 14 5.55 -7.22 16.61
N ASN A 15 4.67 -7.32 15.61
CA ASN A 15 3.86 -8.52 15.40
C ASN A 15 4.77 -9.73 15.11
N PRO A 16 4.71 -10.81 15.90
CA PRO A 16 5.63 -11.93 15.77
C PRO A 16 5.45 -12.71 14.46
N VAL A 17 4.24 -12.73 13.89
CA VAL A 17 3.98 -13.38 12.58
C VAL A 17 4.63 -12.57 11.47
N ARG A 18 4.55 -11.24 11.54
CA ARG A 18 5.23 -10.34 10.60
C ARG A 18 6.75 -10.52 10.64
N LEU A 19 7.34 -10.56 11.84
CA LEU A 19 8.78 -10.72 12.01
C LEU A 19 9.26 -12.10 11.51
N ARG A 20 8.54 -13.17 11.88
CA ARG A 20 8.84 -14.53 11.40
C ARG A 20 8.73 -14.66 9.89
N GLU A 21 7.77 -14.00 9.26
CA GLU A 21 7.67 -13.98 7.80
C GLU A 21 8.87 -13.28 7.14
N PHE A 22 9.35 -12.17 7.69
CA PHE A 22 10.56 -11.52 7.18
C PHE A 22 11.81 -12.38 7.35
N GLU A 23 11.96 -13.04 8.51
CA GLU A 23 13.05 -13.99 8.75
C GLU A 23 12.98 -15.19 7.79
N ALA A 24 11.79 -15.77 7.60
CA ALA A 24 11.57 -16.89 6.69
C ALA A 24 11.81 -16.51 5.22
N ALA A 25 11.55 -15.25 4.85
CA ALA A 25 11.89 -14.69 3.56
C ALA A 25 13.36 -14.25 3.46
N ARG A 26 14.17 -14.46 4.50
CA ARG A 26 15.58 -14.04 4.58
C ARG A 26 15.78 -12.54 4.34
N PHE A 27 14.77 -11.74 4.70
CA PHE A 27 14.73 -10.30 4.39
C PHE A 27 14.87 -9.99 2.89
N GLU A 28 14.31 -10.87 2.04
CA GLU A 28 14.20 -10.72 0.60
C GLU A 28 12.72 -10.63 0.17
N CYS A 29 12.46 -9.97 -0.95
CA CYS A 29 11.13 -9.97 -1.57
C CYS A 29 10.84 -11.38 -2.11
N ARG A 30 9.66 -11.94 -1.81
CA ARG A 30 9.30 -13.28 -2.32
C ARG A 30 9.02 -13.35 -3.83
N LEU A 31 8.92 -12.21 -4.51
CA LEU A 31 8.54 -12.14 -5.95
C LEU A 31 9.62 -11.58 -6.86
N CYS A 32 10.67 -10.97 -6.33
CA CYS A 32 11.76 -10.43 -7.13
C CYS A 32 13.08 -10.45 -6.35
N PRO A 33 14.24 -10.26 -7.01
CA PRO A 33 15.55 -10.32 -6.35
C PRO A 33 15.84 -9.19 -5.34
N ALA A 34 14.90 -8.29 -5.06
CA ALA A 34 15.15 -7.15 -4.18
C ALA A 34 15.26 -7.59 -2.71
N ALA A 35 16.31 -7.16 -2.02
CA ALA A 35 16.55 -7.49 -0.63
C ALA A 35 16.71 -6.25 0.26
N ALA A 36 16.46 -6.43 1.57
CA ALA A 36 16.72 -5.38 2.55
C ALA A 36 18.22 -5.01 2.63
N SER A 37 19.11 -5.97 2.35
CA SER A 37 20.56 -5.74 2.26
C SER A 37 20.95 -4.71 1.20
N ASP A 38 20.13 -4.57 0.15
CA ASP A 38 20.36 -3.64 -0.95
C ASP A 38 19.73 -2.26 -0.67
N GLY A 39 19.30 -2.03 0.57
CA GLY A 39 18.58 -0.82 0.98
C GLY A 39 17.12 -0.78 0.50
N THR A 40 16.58 -1.88 -0.04
CA THR A 40 15.17 -1.92 -0.48
C THR A 40 14.26 -2.25 0.71
N PRO A 41 13.34 -1.36 1.11
CA PRO A 41 12.44 -1.62 2.22
C PRO A 41 11.43 -2.73 1.87
N LEU A 42 11.22 -3.63 2.83
CA LEU A 42 10.20 -4.67 2.75
C LEU A 42 8.93 -4.30 3.54
N GLU A 43 7.80 -4.68 2.97
CA GLU A 43 6.46 -4.51 3.50
C GLU A 43 5.82 -5.91 3.65
N ALA A 44 5.05 -6.11 4.72
CA ALA A 44 4.29 -7.34 4.91
C ALA A 44 2.94 -7.19 4.21
N HIS A 45 2.75 -7.94 3.13
CA HIS A 45 1.50 -7.98 2.39
C HIS A 45 0.56 -9.02 3.00
N HIS A 46 -0.68 -8.63 3.28
CA HIS A 46 -1.72 -9.56 3.72
C HIS A 46 -2.23 -10.39 2.53
N ARG A 47 -2.03 -11.70 2.60
CA ARG A 47 -2.62 -12.68 1.67
C ARG A 47 -4.09 -12.92 1.98
N THR A 48 -4.48 -12.76 3.24
CA THR A 48 -5.85 -12.78 3.72
C THR A 48 -6.02 -11.79 4.88
N TYR A 49 -7.24 -11.28 5.05
CA TYR A 49 -7.63 -10.40 6.15
C TYR A 49 -8.55 -11.08 7.16
N GLU A 50 -8.80 -12.40 7.03
CA GLU A 50 -9.71 -13.17 7.88
C GLU A 50 -9.41 -13.06 9.38
N ARG A 51 -8.13 -12.96 9.74
CA ARG A 51 -7.64 -12.87 11.12
C ARG A 51 -6.93 -11.54 11.39
N PHE A 52 -7.42 -10.45 10.81
CA PHE A 52 -6.82 -9.13 11.01
C PHE A 52 -6.68 -8.77 12.50
N GLY A 53 -5.46 -8.48 12.95
CA GLY A 53 -5.11 -8.25 14.36
C GLY A 53 -4.62 -9.48 15.12
N CYS A 54 -4.85 -10.68 14.57
CA CYS A 54 -4.53 -12.00 15.14
C CYS A 54 -3.94 -12.92 14.06
N GLU A 55 -3.03 -12.40 13.24
CA GLU A 55 -2.49 -13.07 12.06
C GLU A 55 -1.86 -14.43 12.42
N ALA A 56 -1.96 -15.39 11.50
CA ALA A 56 -1.30 -16.68 11.60
C ALA A 56 -0.15 -16.79 10.57
N ASP A 57 0.75 -17.75 10.79
CA ASP A 57 1.82 -18.02 9.82
C ASP A 57 1.23 -18.34 8.44
N GLY A 58 1.73 -17.66 7.42
CA GLY A 58 1.21 -17.75 6.06
C GLY A 58 0.15 -16.71 5.69
N ASP A 59 -0.38 -15.94 6.63
CA ASP A 59 -1.30 -14.82 6.33
C ASP A 59 -0.59 -13.62 5.70
N LEU A 60 0.70 -13.51 5.97
CA LEU A 60 1.56 -12.44 5.48
C LEU A 60 2.56 -12.99 4.46
N THR A 61 2.97 -12.13 3.52
CA THR A 61 4.10 -12.39 2.63
C THR A 61 5.01 -11.16 2.54
N ALA A 62 6.31 -11.37 2.62
CA ALA A 62 7.31 -10.31 2.50
C ALA A 62 7.44 -9.85 1.04
N LEU A 63 7.17 -8.57 0.76
CA LEU A 63 7.30 -7.97 -0.57
C LEU A 63 8.04 -6.64 -0.50
N CYS A 64 8.83 -6.31 -1.53
CA CYS A 64 9.26 -4.94 -1.73
C CYS A 64 8.05 -4.07 -2.12
N ARG A 65 8.14 -2.76 -1.92
CA ARG A 65 7.06 -1.81 -2.23
C ARG A 65 6.51 -1.95 -3.67
N ASN A 66 7.39 -2.17 -4.66
CA ASN A 66 6.96 -2.29 -6.05
C ASN A 66 6.11 -3.55 -6.28
N CYS A 67 6.57 -4.70 -5.80
CA CYS A 67 5.81 -5.95 -5.86
C CYS A 67 4.52 -5.85 -5.03
N HIS A 68 4.57 -5.22 -3.85
CA HIS A 68 3.40 -4.98 -3.02
C HIS A 68 2.30 -4.21 -3.76
N HIS A 69 2.68 -3.12 -4.46
CA HIS A 69 1.75 -2.35 -5.29
C HIS A 69 1.16 -3.19 -6.43
N GLN A 70 2.00 -3.92 -7.17
CA GLN A 70 1.54 -4.74 -8.30
C GLN A 70 0.55 -5.83 -7.86
N VAL A 71 0.85 -6.55 -6.78
CA VAL A 71 -0.04 -7.58 -6.23
C VAL A 71 -1.36 -6.96 -5.76
N THR A 72 -1.30 -5.82 -5.06
CA THR A 72 -2.50 -5.10 -4.63
C THR A 72 -3.36 -4.68 -5.82
N SER A 73 -2.75 -4.13 -6.86
CA SER A 73 -3.47 -3.72 -8.08
C SER A 73 -4.10 -4.92 -8.80
N PHE A 74 -3.39 -6.04 -8.91
CA PHE A 74 -3.91 -7.26 -9.52
C PHE A 74 -5.11 -7.83 -8.74
N GLN A 75 -4.99 -7.95 -7.42
CA GLN A 75 -6.09 -8.42 -6.55
C GLN A 75 -7.30 -7.50 -6.62
N ARG A 76 -7.09 -6.18 -6.64
CA ARG A 76 -8.18 -5.19 -6.82
C ARG A 76 -8.83 -5.32 -8.18
N ALA A 77 -8.05 -5.42 -9.25
CA ALA A 77 -8.56 -5.59 -10.60
C ALA A 77 -9.47 -6.83 -10.68
N GLY A 78 -9.04 -7.97 -10.12
CA GLY A 78 -9.87 -9.17 -10.02
C GLY A 78 -11.15 -8.96 -9.19
N ARG A 79 -11.03 -8.35 -7.99
CA ARG A 79 -12.17 -8.08 -7.11
C ARG A 79 -13.23 -7.19 -7.75
N TYR A 80 -12.81 -6.21 -8.54
CA TYR A 80 -13.70 -5.23 -9.18
C TYR A 80 -14.03 -5.55 -10.64
N ALA A 81 -13.51 -6.64 -11.22
CA ALA A 81 -13.68 -6.97 -12.63
C ALA A 81 -15.16 -7.10 -13.04
N LEU A 82 -16.01 -7.60 -12.13
CA LEU A 82 -17.44 -7.80 -12.36
C LEU A 82 -18.30 -6.64 -11.85
N ILE A 83 -17.71 -5.67 -11.16
CA ILE A 83 -18.44 -4.54 -10.60
C ILE A 83 -18.52 -3.47 -11.68
N ALA A 84 -19.69 -3.32 -12.29
CA ALA A 84 -19.96 -2.19 -13.17
C ALA A 84 -19.84 -0.89 -12.34
N PRO A 85 -18.94 0.05 -12.70
CA PRO A 85 -18.87 1.31 -11.99
C PRO A 85 -20.20 2.03 -12.13
N LEU A 86 -20.77 2.46 -11.00
CA LEU A 86 -21.93 3.34 -11.03
C LEU A 86 -21.53 4.58 -11.82
N ARG A 87 -22.27 4.91 -12.89
CA ARG A 87 -22.18 6.23 -13.51
C ARG A 87 -22.66 7.22 -12.47
N ALA A 88 -21.72 7.81 -11.74
CA ALA A 88 -22.02 8.98 -10.95
C ALA A 88 -22.13 10.14 -11.95
N ASP A 89 -23.28 10.82 -11.95
CA ASP A 89 -23.48 12.11 -12.64
C ASP A 89 -22.70 13.20 -11.90
N VAL A 90 -21.38 13.02 -11.78
CA VAL A 90 -20.49 14.02 -11.21
C VAL A 90 -20.38 15.11 -12.25
N ARG A 91 -21.11 16.21 -12.01
CA ARG A 91 -20.91 17.44 -12.76
C ARG A 91 -19.43 17.83 -12.63
N ARG A 92 -18.66 17.68 -13.71
CA ARG A 92 -17.28 18.17 -13.74
C ARG A 92 -17.31 19.68 -13.52
N LEU A 93 -16.84 20.11 -12.36
CA LEU A 93 -16.58 21.53 -12.11
C LEU A 93 -15.28 21.86 -12.86
N THR A 94 -15.41 22.46 -14.05
CA THR A 94 -14.29 23.12 -14.72
C THR A 94 -13.99 24.40 -13.94
N VAL A 95 -13.10 24.32 -12.97
CA VAL A 95 -12.60 25.50 -12.26
C VAL A 95 -11.60 26.18 -13.20
N SER A 96 -12.03 27.24 -13.88
CA SER A 96 -11.19 28.08 -14.75
C SER A 96 -10.40 29.11 -13.92
N VAL A 97 -9.80 28.67 -12.82
CA VAL A 97 -8.94 29.51 -11.99
C VAL A 97 -7.50 29.17 -12.38
N PRO A 98 -6.62 30.18 -12.54
CA PRO A 98 -5.20 29.94 -12.75
C PRO A 98 -4.64 28.99 -11.69
N LEU A 99 -3.88 27.97 -12.11
CA LEU A 99 -3.18 27.06 -11.20
C LEU A 99 -2.07 27.75 -10.39
N PHE A 100 -1.71 28.98 -10.76
CA PHE A 100 -0.77 29.82 -10.05
C PHE A 100 -1.51 30.85 -9.22
N ASP A 101 -0.96 31.17 -8.04
CA ASP A 101 -1.41 32.28 -7.24
C ASP A 101 -1.14 33.60 -8.00
N PRO A 102 -2.17 34.33 -8.44
CA PRO A 102 -2.00 35.55 -9.23
C PRO A 102 -1.34 36.68 -8.42
N THR A 103 -1.21 36.53 -7.09
CA THR A 103 -0.55 37.53 -6.22
C THR A 103 0.96 37.33 -6.10
N ARG A 104 1.51 36.21 -6.61
CA ARG A 104 2.97 36.02 -6.76
C ARG A 104 3.46 36.71 -8.04
N MET A 105 3.48 38.05 -8.05
CA MET A 105 4.31 38.79 -8.99
C MET A 105 5.77 38.73 -8.48
N GLU A 106 6.64 37.99 -9.17
CA GLU A 106 8.08 38.14 -8.96
C GLU A 106 8.52 39.53 -9.44
N PRO A 107 9.35 40.26 -8.68
CA PRO A 107 9.81 41.58 -9.12
C PRO A 107 10.67 41.40 -10.36
N VAL A 108 10.23 42.02 -11.47
CA VAL A 108 10.99 42.13 -12.71
C VAL A 108 12.30 42.86 -12.40
N ARG A 109 13.44 42.21 -12.70
CA ARG A 109 14.79 42.80 -12.62
C ARG A 109 15.07 43.72 -13.80
#